data_AF-A0A2G9MBQ3-F1
#
_entry.id   AF-A0A2G9MBQ3-F1
#
_cell.length_a   1.000
_cell.length_b   1.000
_cell.length_c   1.000
_cell.angle_alpha   90.00
_cell.angle_beta   90.00
_cell.angle_gamma   90.00
#
_symmetry.space_group_name_H-M   'P 1'
#
loop_
_entity.id
_entity.type
_entity.pdbx_description
1 polymer ?
#
loop_
_entity_poly.entity_id
_entity_poly.type
_entity_poly.pdbx_seq_one_letter_code
_entity_poly.pdbx_strand_id
1 'polypeptide(L)' 'MVETITINKLYNELKELKENVVFIKKHMFDPDTILTTEEERRFEQSLEEIKTGKTKPLADLKKELGL' A
#
# COMPACT_ATOMS: atom_id res chain seq x y z
N MET A 1 42.92 7.36 -16.52
CA MET A 1 42.16 7.15 -17.78
C MET A 1 40.80 7.79 -17.57
N VAL A 2 40.45 8.81 -18.35
CA VAL A 2 39.11 9.42 -18.29
C VAL A 2 38.20 8.52 -19.14
N GLU A 3 37.26 7.84 -18.51
CA GLU A 3 36.25 7.08 -19.24
C GLU A 3 35.31 8.06 -19.94
N THR A 4 35.38 8.10 -21.27
CA THR A 4 34.44 8.88 -22.09
C THR A 4 33.10 8.13 -22.12
N ILE A 5 32.19 8.51 -21.23
CA ILE A 5 30.81 8.01 -21.25
C ILE A 5 30.07 8.69 -22.41
N THR A 6 29.56 7.88 -23.34
CA THR A 6 28.72 8.39 -24.43
C THR A 6 27.32 8.71 -23.90
N ILE A 7 26.68 9.75 -24.45
CA ILE A 7 25.32 10.15 -24.07
C ILE A 7 24.33 8.98 -24.19
N ASN A 8 24.51 8.12 -25.20
CA ASN A 8 23.68 6.92 -25.39
C ASN A 8 23.83 5.91 -24.26
N LYS A 9 25.06 5.72 -23.74
CA LYS A 9 25.29 4.83 -22.60
C LYS A 9 24.60 5.37 -21.35
N LEU A 10 24.74 6.67 -21.08
CA LEU A 10 24.05 7.34 -19.97
C LEU A 10 22.52 7.23 -20.08
N TYR A 11 21.98 7.43 -21.28
CA TYR A 11 20.53 7.31 -21.52
C TYR A 11 20.02 5.90 -21.23
N ASN A 12 20.74 4.87 -21.67
CA ASN A 12 20.36 3.48 -21.44
C ASN A 12 20.41 3.11 -19.95
N GLU A 13 21.45 3.52 -19.23
CA GLU A 13 21.56 3.30 -17.79
C GLU A 13 20.44 4.01 -17.01
N LEU A 14 20.08 5.24 -17.39
CA LEU A 14 18.96 5.96 -16.79
C LEU A 14 17.62 5.28 -17.06
N LYS A 15 17.43 4.74 -18.27
CA LYS A 15 16.22 3.99 -18.63
C LYS A 15 16.12 2.72 -17.77
N GLU A 16 17.21 1.97 -17.65
CA GLU A 16 17.27 0.76 -16.83
C GLU A 16 17.00 1.06 -15.35
N LEU A 17 17.60 2.13 -14.81
CA LEU A 17 17.35 2.58 -13.45
C LEU A 17 15.88 2.92 -13.22
N LYS A 18 15.24 3.60 -14.19
CA LYS A 18 13.82 3.92 -14.13
C LYS A 18 12.95 2.66 -14.09
N GLU A 19 13.25 1.68 -14.95
CA GLU A 19 12.52 0.41 -15.00
C GLU A 19 12.67 -0.36 -13.67
N ASN A 20 13.88 -0.40 -13.11
CA ASN A 20 14.16 -1.00 -11.80
C ASN A 20 13.42 -0.30 -10.66
N VAL A 21 13.38 1.04 -10.64
CA VAL A 21 12.63 1.79 -9.62
C VAL A 21 11.14 1.53 -9.71
N VAL A 22 10.58 1.43 -10.91
CA VAL A 22 9.16 1.07 -11.11
C VAL A 22 8.90 -0.35 -10.61
N PHE A 23 9.79 -1.30 -10.94
CA PHE A 23 9.68 -2.67 -10.47
C PHE A 23 9.71 -2.77 -8.95
N ILE A 24 10.67 -2.10 -8.29
CA ILE A 24 10.79 -2.08 -6.83
C ILE A 24 9.50 -1.50 -6.23
N LYS A 25 9.04 -0.33 -6.69
CA LYS A 25 7.83 0.31 -6.16
C LYS A 25 6.58 -0.56 -6.30
N LYS A 26 6.48 -1.34 -7.38
CA LYS A 26 5.34 -2.23 -7.61
C LYS A 26 5.33 -3.43 -6.64
N HIS A 27 6.50 -3.89 -6.21
CA HIS A 27 6.64 -5.08 -5.35
C HIS A 27 7.00 -4.74 -3.91
N MET A 28 7.28 -3.47 -3.62
CA MET A 28 7.46 -2.96 -2.28
C MET A 28 6.09 -2.92 -1.62
N PHE A 29 5.88 -3.81 -0.66
CA PHE A 29 4.73 -3.80 0.22
C PHE A 29 5.18 -3.40 1.62
N ASP A 30 4.28 -2.79 2.38
CA ASP A 30 4.50 -2.51 3.79
C ASP A 30 4.23 -3.80 4.58
N PRO A 31 5.22 -4.37 5.31
CA PRO A 31 5.02 -5.59 6.08
C PRO A 31 3.84 -5.50 7.05
N ASP A 32 3.54 -4.31 7.58
CA ASP A 32 2.43 -4.07 8.51
C ASP A 32 1.05 -4.15 7.82
N THR A 33 1.02 -4.27 6.48
CA THR A 33 -0.19 -4.46 5.68
C THR A 33 -0.42 -5.90 5.24
N ILE A 34 0.44 -6.84 5.64
CA ILE A 34 0.19 -8.26 5.40
C ILE A 34 -0.89 -8.74 6.37
N LEU A 35 -2.01 -9.18 5.81
CA LEU A 35 -3.09 -9.83 6.55
C LEU A 35 -3.00 -11.35 6.37
N THR A 36 -3.26 -12.09 7.43
CA THR A 36 -3.66 -13.49 7.29
C THR A 36 -5.01 -13.57 6.57
N THR A 37 -5.35 -14.72 5.98
CA THR A 37 -6.62 -14.91 5.27
C THR A 37 -7.84 -14.62 6.16
N GLU A 38 -7.78 -14.94 7.45
CA GLU A 38 -8.86 -14.62 8.38
C GLU A 38 -8.96 -13.12 8.68
N GLU A 39 -7.83 -12.41 8.77
CA GLU A 39 -7.81 -10.96 8.94
C GLU A 39 -8.34 -10.25 7.69
N GLU A 40 -7.95 -10.69 6.50
CA GLU A 40 -8.47 -10.20 5.22
C GLU A 40 -9.99 -10.39 5.14
N ARG A 41 -10.49 -11.59 5.43
CA ARG A 41 -11.93 -11.89 5.45
C ARG A 41 -12.69 -10.98 6.42
N ARG A 42 -12.14 -10.75 7.61
CA ARG A 42 -12.73 -9.84 8.60
C ARG A 42 -12.71 -8.39 8.12
N PHE A 43 -11.62 -7.95 7.50
CA PHE A 43 -11.50 -6.61 6.93
C PHE A 43 -12.54 -6.37 5.84
N GLU A 44 -12.68 -7.29 4.88
CA GLU A 44 -13.69 -7.20 3.83
C GLU A 44 -15.12 -7.17 4.40
N GLN A 45 -15.40 -8.02 5.38
CA GLN A 45 -16.69 -8.02 6.07
C GLN A 45 -16.96 -6.67 6.75
N SER A 46 -15.98 -6.10 7.46
CA SER A 46 -16.12 -4.79 8.10
C SER A 46 -16.34 -3.67 7.08
N LEU A 47 -15.68 -3.71 5.92
CA LEU A 47 -15.95 -2.75 4.84
C LEU A 47 -17.40 -2.85 4.34
N GLU A 48 -17.92 -4.06 4.21
CA GLU A 48 -19.31 -4.27 3.80
C GLU A 48 -20.31 -3.82 4.88
N GLU A 49 -20.02 -4.05 6.15
CA GLU A 49 -20.83 -3.55 7.27
C GLU A 49 -20.86 -2.02 7.31
N ILE A 50 -19.75 -1.35 7.00
CA ILE A 50 -19.70 0.11 6.86
C ILE A 50 -20.59 0.56 5.69
N LYS A 51 -20.44 -0.05 4.51
CA LYS A 51 -21.22 0.29 3.30
C LYS A 51 -22.72 0.10 3.51
N THR A 52 -23.11 -0.97 4.21
CA THR A 52 -24.52 -1.32 4.46
C THR A 52 -25.11 -0.62 5.68
N GLY A 53 -24.35 0.28 6.34
CA GLY A 53 -24.84 1.04 7.48
C GLY A 53 -25.06 0.20 8.75
N LYS A 54 -24.40 -0.96 8.85
CA LYS A 54 -24.45 -1.85 10.04
C LYS A 54 -23.48 -1.41 11.14
N THR A 55 -22.79 -0.29 10.96
CA THR A 55 -21.85 0.26 11.93
C THR A 55 -22.42 1.50 12.60
N LYS A 56 -21.88 1.84 13.77
CA LYS A 56 -22.23 3.04 14.52
C LYS A 56 -20.96 3.79 14.95
N PRO A 57 -20.98 5.13 15.01
CA PRO A 57 -19.87 5.89 15.55
C PRO A 57 -19.54 5.48 16.98
N LEU A 58 -18.25 5.42 17.31
CA LEU A 58 -17.80 5.06 18.65
C LEU A 58 -18.31 6.04 19.72
N ALA A 59 -18.43 7.33 19.38
CA ALA A 59 -18.95 8.34 20.30
C ALA A 59 -20.40 8.04 20.72
N ASP A 60 -21.24 7.63 19.77
CA ASP A 60 -22.63 7.27 20.04
C ASP A 60 -22.71 5.99 20.88
N LEU A 61 -21.83 5.02 20.61
CA LEU A 61 -21.71 3.82 21.45
C LEU A 61 -21.29 4.15 22.89
N LYS A 62 -20.29 5.03 23.06
CA LYS A 62 -19.84 5.44 24.41
C LYS A 62 -20.96 6.11 25.19
N LYS A 63 -21.69 7.02 24.55
CA LYS A 63 -22.85 7.68 25.15
C LYS A 63 -23.91 6.69 25.61
N GLU A 64 -24.24 5.68 24.80
CA GLU A 64 -25.18 4.62 25.18
C GLU A 64 -24.68 3.75 26.35
N LEU A 65 -23.36 3.55 26.44
CA LEU A 65 -22.72 2.80 27.51
C LEU A 65 -22.43 3.63 28.77
N GLY A 66 -22.74 4.93 28.77
CA GLY A 66 -22.45 5.84 29.88
C GLY A 66 -20.96 6.13 30.09
N LEU A 67 -20.16 6.02 29.02
CA LEU A 67 -18.72 6.28 28.97
C LEU A 67 -18.38 7.64 28.33
#